data_AF-A0A948HH58-F1
#
_entry.id   AF-A0A948HH58-F1
#
_cell.length_a   1.000
_cell.length_b   1.000
_cell.length_c   1.000
_cell.angle_alpha   90.00
_cell.angle_beta   90.00
_cell.angle_gamma   90.00
#
_symmetry.space_group_name_H-M   'P 1'
#
loop_
_entity.id
_entity.type
_entity.pdbx_description
1 polymer ?
#
loop_
_entity_poly.entity_id
_entity_poly.type
_entity_poly.pdbx_seq_one_letter_code
_entity_poly.pdbx_strand_id
1 'polypeptide(L)'
;MSSKKKLSQYVDELCKLIKMKKFGKVQLPYFGLDKPFTKGYSLLQFIETSSITGHFSEYWRKSYINIFSCQKYDHKLAEKFTKEFFKAESIKSTFLTR
;
A
#
# COMPACT_ATOMS: atom_id res chain seq x y z
N MET A 1 -10.07 1.26 -10.00
CA MET A 1 -9.77 2.45 -9.16
C MET A 1 -8.26 2.57 -9.00
N SER A 2 -7.52 2.47 -10.11
CA SER A 2 -6.08 2.15 -10.09
C SER A 2 -5.31 3.17 -10.93
N SER A 3 -5.47 4.45 -10.62
CA SER A 3 -4.61 5.46 -11.25
C SER A 3 -3.32 5.55 -10.46
N LYS A 4 -2.18 5.55 -11.15
CA LYS A 4 -0.86 5.83 -10.57
C LYS A 4 -0.87 7.06 -9.64
N LYS A 5 -1.63 8.09 -10.00
CA LYS A 5 -1.80 9.31 -9.18
C LYS A 5 -2.45 9.02 -7.82
N LYS A 6 -3.53 8.22 -7.80
CA LYS A 6 -4.20 7.84 -6.56
C LYS A 6 -3.34 6.94 -5.68
N LEU A 7 -2.58 6.03 -6.29
CA LEU A 7 -1.65 5.18 -5.53
C LEU A 7 -0.49 5.98 -4.94
N SER A 8 0.02 6.99 -5.64
CA SER A 8 1.00 7.92 -5.07
C SER A 8 0.40 8.70 -3.90
N GLN A 9 -0.82 9.21 -4.05
CA GLN A 9 -1.53 9.93 -3.00
C GLN A 9 -1.76 9.05 -1.75
N TYR A 10 -2.17 7.79 -1.96
CA TYR A 10 -2.32 6.81 -0.88
C TYR A 10 -1.05 6.69 -0.04
N VAL A 11 0.11 6.56 -0.70
CA VAL A 11 1.40 6.41 -0.03
C VAL A 11 1.77 7.67 0.74
N ASP A 12 1.54 8.85 0.16
CA ASP A 12 1.83 10.13 0.79
C ASP A 12 1.01 10.33 2.06
N GLU A 13 -0.30 10.08 1.97
CA GLU A 13 -1.23 10.18 3.10
C GLU A 13 -0.95 9.11 4.16
N LEU A 14 -0.69 7.87 3.76
CA LEU A 14 -0.32 6.79 4.67
C LEU A 14 0.94 7.16 5.45
N CYS A 15 2.02 7.56 4.77
CA CYS A 15 3.27 7.93 5.42
C CYS A 15 3.07 9.08 6.42
N LYS A 16 2.28 10.10 6.06
CA LYS A 16 1.93 11.20 6.97
C LYS A 16 1.16 10.71 8.19
N LEU A 17 0.18 9.82 7.99
CA LEU A 17 -0.65 9.26 9.05
C LEU A 17 0.15 8.44 10.06
N ILE A 18 1.03 7.56 9.58
CA ILE A 18 1.87 6.71 10.43
C ILE A 18 3.20 7.38 10.83
N LYS A 19 3.36 8.68 10.55
CA LYS A 19 4.54 9.49 10.86
C LYS A 19 5.86 8.89 10.35
N MET A 20 5.81 8.25 9.18
CA MET A 20 6.99 7.70 8.51
C MET A 20 7.52 8.68 7.47
N LYS A 21 8.84 8.82 7.41
CA LYS A 21 9.53 9.62 6.40
C LYS A 21 9.86 8.76 5.19
N LYS A 22 9.44 9.21 4.01
CA LYS A 22 9.74 8.54 2.74
C LYS A 22 11.21 8.70 2.38
N PHE A 23 11.78 7.64 1.82
CA PHE A 23 13.09 7.64 1.19
C PHE A 23 12.92 7.41 -0.32
N GLY A 24 13.42 8.35 -1.13
CA GLY A 24 13.31 8.28 -2.59
C GLY A 24 11.88 8.41 -3.15
N LYS A 25 11.76 8.19 -4.46
CA LYS A 25 10.48 8.25 -5.18
C LYS A 25 9.73 6.93 -5.04
N VAL A 26 8.40 7.02 -4.89
CA VAL A 26 7.52 5.85 -4.94
C VAL A 26 7.65 5.14 -6.30
N GLN A 27 7.80 3.82 -6.26
CA GLN A 27 7.79 2.99 -7.45
C GLN A 27 6.40 2.39 -7.64
N LEU A 28 5.84 2.61 -8.83
CA LEU A 28 4.50 2.16 -9.22
C LEU A 28 4.52 1.51 -10.61
N PRO A 29 5.26 0.41 -10.83
CA PRO A 29 5.22 -0.31 -12.10
C PRO A 29 3.84 -0.95 -12.32
N TYR A 30 3.38 -0.91 -13.57
CA TYR A 30 2.22 -1.66 -14.05
C TYR A 30 2.73 -2.76 -14.99
N PHE A 31 2.50 -4.03 -14.63
CA PHE A 31 3.05 -5.17 -15.37
C PHE A 31 2.15 -6.41 -15.23
N GLY A 32 2.59 -7.55 -15.80
CA GLY A 32 1.84 -8.81 -15.76
C GLY A 32 0.71 -8.85 -16.79
N LEU A 33 0.94 -8.28 -17.98
CA LEU A 33 -0.10 -8.03 -18.99
C LEU A 33 -0.57 -9.30 -19.69
N ASP A 34 0.17 -10.41 -19.60
CA ASP A 34 -0.11 -11.65 -20.32
C ASP A 34 -1.44 -12.30 -19.90
N LYS A 35 -1.83 -12.16 -18.62
CA LYS A 35 -3.10 -12.71 -18.12
C LYS A 35 -3.91 -11.61 -17.41
N PRO A 36 -5.25 -11.57 -17.59
CA PRO A 36 -6.08 -10.55 -16.96
C PRO A 36 -6.00 -10.50 -15.43
N PHE A 37 -5.69 -11.62 -14.77
CA PHE A 37 -5.58 -11.69 -13.31
C PHE A 37 -4.18 -11.37 -12.78
N THR A 38 -3.15 -11.34 -13.64
CA THR A 38 -1.78 -10.96 -13.28
C THR A 38 -1.50 -9.48 -13.48
N LYS A 39 -2.36 -8.78 -14.24
CA LYS A 39 -2.20 -7.34 -14.50
C LYS A 39 -2.52 -6.51 -13.26
N GLY A 40 -1.70 -5.52 -12.99
CA GLY A 40 -1.94 -4.59 -11.89
C GLY A 40 -0.76 -3.68 -11.61
N TYR A 41 -0.99 -2.70 -10.75
CA TYR A 41 0.10 -1.93 -10.17
C TYR A 41 0.72 -2.73 -9.03
N SER A 42 2.05 -2.70 -8.96
CA SER A 42 2.76 -2.98 -7.72
C SER A 42 3.32 -1.68 -7.16
N LEU A 43 3.48 -1.63 -5.85
CA LEU A 43 3.96 -0.49 -5.10
C LEU A 43 5.21 -0.89 -4.31
N LEU A 44 6.22 -0.03 -4.37
CA LEU A 44 7.33 -0.04 -3.43
C LEU A 44 7.65 1.41 -3.03
N GLN A 45 7.64 1.68 -1.73
CA GLN A 45 8.09 2.92 -1.13
C GLN A 45 9.06 2.59 0.01
N PHE A 46 10.32 3.01 -0.11
CA PHE A 46 11.24 2.98 1.03
C PHE A 46 10.83 4.04 2.05
N ILE A 47 10.96 3.71 3.32
CA ILE A 47 10.81 4.64 4.45
C ILE A 47 12.10 4.59 5.28
N GLU A 48 12.37 5.62 6.07
CA GLU A 48 13.65 5.79 6.79
C GLU A 48 14.10 4.56 7.59
N THR A 49 13.16 3.70 8.02
CA THR A 49 13.45 2.51 8.82
C THR A 49 13.11 1.17 8.14
N SER A 50 12.56 1.14 6.90
CA SER A 50 12.25 -0.09 6.12
C SER A 50 11.45 0.25 4.82
N SER A 51 10.25 -0.32 4.60
CA SER A 51 9.52 -0.23 3.33
C SER A 51 8.00 -0.48 3.45
N ILE A 52 7.26 0.14 2.55
CA ILE A 52 5.84 -0.14 2.29
C ILE A 52 5.76 -0.75 0.89
N THR A 53 5.10 -1.90 0.80
CA THR A 53 4.86 -2.61 -0.47
C THR A 53 3.38 -2.85 -0.69
N GLY A 54 2.98 -3.00 -1.95
CA GLY A 54 1.62 -3.39 -2.26
C GLY A 54 1.43 -3.93 -3.67
N HIS A 55 0.29 -4.58 -3.88
CA HIS A 55 -0.14 -5.08 -5.17
C HIS A 55 -1.64 -4.85 -5.34
N PHE A 56 -2.04 -4.33 -6.51
CA PHE A 56 -3.39 -3.90 -6.79
C PHE A 56 -3.94 -4.67 -7.98
N SER A 57 -4.73 -5.70 -7.71
CA SER A 57 -5.36 -6.52 -8.74
C SER A 57 -6.66 -5.88 -9.23
N GLU A 58 -6.67 -5.45 -10.49
CA GLU A 58 -7.85 -4.86 -11.12
C GLU A 58 -8.95 -5.89 -11.36
N TYR A 59 -8.54 -7.12 -11.70
CA TYR A 59 -9.45 -8.23 -11.96
C TYR A 59 -10.19 -8.67 -10.70
N TRP A 60 -9.45 -8.92 -9.60
CA TRP A 60 -10.06 -9.36 -8.35
C TRP A 60 -10.65 -8.19 -7.53
N ARG A 61 -10.37 -6.94 -7.92
CA ARG A 61 -10.66 -5.73 -7.14
C ARG A 61 -10.10 -5.82 -5.71
N LYS A 62 -8.87 -6.34 -5.58
CA LYS A 62 -8.19 -6.55 -4.31
C LYS A 62 -6.91 -5.73 -4.23
N SER A 63 -6.67 -5.17 -3.04
CA SER A 63 -5.42 -4.48 -2.70
C SER A 63 -4.72 -5.28 -1.61
N TYR A 64 -3.48 -5.66 -1.87
CA TYR A 64 -2.59 -6.31 -0.91
C TYR A 64 -1.56 -5.27 -0.48
N ILE A 65 -1.45 -5.00 0.81
CA ILE A 65 -0.57 -3.95 1.35
C ILE A 65 0.22 -4.54 2.50
N ASN A 66 1.52 -4.26 2.52
CA ASN A 66 2.41 -4.65 3.59
C ASN A 66 3.21 -3.42 4.05
N ILE A 67 3.09 -3.12 5.34
CA ILE A 67 3.81 -2.03 6.01
C ILE A 67 4.83 -2.71 6.90
N PHE A 68 6.09 -2.69 6.49
CA PHE A 68 7.19 -3.21 7.29
C PHE A 68 7.97 -2.02 7.85
N SER A 69 8.11 -1.95 9.17
CA SER A 69 8.80 -0.84 9.84
C SER A 69 9.51 -1.34 11.10
N CYS A 70 10.72 -0.83 11.36
CA CYS A 70 11.39 -1.01 12.64
C CYS A 70 10.88 -0.02 13.71
N GLN A 71 10.13 1.01 13.32
CA GLN A 71 9.54 1.98 14.22
C GLN A 71 8.07 1.64 14.50
N LYS A 72 7.65 1.77 15.76
CA LYS A 72 6.26 1.55 16.16
C LYS A 72 5.33 2.55 15.47
N TYR A 73 4.20 2.05 14.98
CA TYR A 73 3.12 2.85 14.43
C TYR A 73 1.77 2.24 14.85
N ASP A 74 0.71 3.05 14.79
CA ASP A 74 -0.65 2.56 15.04
C ASP A 74 -1.15 1.78 13.80
N HIS A 75 -1.08 0.45 13.89
CA HIS A 75 -1.51 -0.43 12.81
C HIS A 75 -3.04 -0.40 12.60
N LYS A 76 -3.84 -0.07 13.63
CA LYS A 76 -5.30 0.07 13.50
C LYS A 76 -5.67 1.35 12.76
N LEU A 77 -4.92 2.42 12.98
CA LEU A 77 -5.07 3.65 12.21
C LEU A 77 -4.74 3.43 10.72
N ALA A 78 -3.64 2.72 10.42
CA ALA A 78 -3.27 2.37 9.06
C ALA A 78 -4.31 1.46 8.37
N GLU A 79 -4.84 0.47 9.10
CA GLU A 79 -5.91 -0.43 8.64
C GLU A 79 -7.18 0.34 8.27
N LYS A 80 -7.65 1.21 9.18
CA LYS A 80 -8.84 2.03 8.99
C LYS A 80 -8.69 2.97 7.80
N PHE A 81 -7.59 3.71 7.73
CA PHE A 81 -7.29 4.61 6.61
C PHE A 81 -7.26 3.85 5.28
N THR A 82 -6.62 2.69 5.24
CA THR A 82 -6.55 1.88 4.02
C THR A 82 -7.94 1.43 3.56
N LYS A 83 -8.78 0.96 4.49
CA LYS A 83 -10.17 0.57 4.18
C LYS A 83 -10.96 1.74 3.60
N GLU A 84 -10.86 2.92 4.22
CA GLU A 84 -11.57 4.13 3.81
C GLU A 84 -11.08 4.65 2.45
N PHE A 85 -9.75 4.73 2.25
CA PHE A 85 -9.13 5.23 1.02
C PHE A 85 -9.57 4.41 -0.20
N PHE A 86 -9.55 3.09 -0.08
CA PHE A 86 -9.96 2.19 -1.16
C PHE A 86 -11.46 1.92 -1.20
N LYS A 87 -12.25 2.45 -0.25
CA LYS A 87 -13.68 2.15 -0.06
C LYS A 87 -13.94 0.64 -0.03
N ALA A 88 -13.08 -0.10 0.67
CA ALA A 88 -13.14 -1.55 0.69
C ALA A 88 -14.30 -2.03 1.58
N GLU A 89 -15.08 -2.99 1.06
CA GLU A 89 -16.19 -3.61 1.80
C GLU A 89 -15.67 -4.35 3.04
N SER A 90 -14.56 -5.07 2.90
CA SER A 90 -13.91 -5.82 3.97
C SER A 90 -12.39 -5.64 3.95
N ILE A 91 -11.77 -5.86 5.10
CA ILE A 91 -10.32 -5.87 5.27
C ILE A 91 -9.94 -7.05 6.17
N LYS A 92 -8.85 -7.74 5.80
CA LYS A 92 -8.21 -8.75 6.64
C LYS A 92 -6.79 -8.28 6.89
N SER A 93 -6.47 -7.97 8.15
CA SER A 93 -5.15 -7.52 8.57
C SER A 93 -4.51 -8.54 9.51
N THR A 94 -3.18 -8.57 9.54
CA THR A 94 -2.40 -9.33 10.52
C THR A 94 -1.25 -8.44 10.95
N PHE A 95 -1.09 -8.26 12.26
CA PHE A 95 -0.01 -7.47 12.82
C PHE A 95 0.98 -8.39 13.52
N LEU A 96 2.26 -8.24 13.20
CA LEU A 96 3.35 -9.05 13.73
C LEU A 96 4.39 -8.11 14.33
N THR A 97 4.74 -8.32 15.60
CA THR A 97 5.91 -7.73 16.23
C THR A 97 7.07 -8.71 16.07
N ARG A 98 8.23 -8.23 15.63
CA ARG A 98 9.45 -9.03 15.44
C ARG A 98 10.59 -8.44 16.25
#